data_AF-A0A368GSY6-F1
#
_entry.id   AF-A0A368GSY6-F1
#
_cell.length_a   1.000
_cell.length_b   1.000
_cell.length_c   1.000
_cell.angle_alpha   90.00
_cell.angle_beta   90.00
_cell.angle_gamma   90.00
#
_symmetry.space_group_name_H-M   'P 1'
#
loop_
_entity.id
_entity.type
_entity.pdbx_description
1 polymer ?
#
loop_
_entity_poly.entity_id
_entity_poly.type
_entity_poly.pdbx_seq_one_letter_code
_entity_poly.pdbx_strand_id
1 'polypeptide(L)'
;MFQKSMTRLPAPFGDCIREGKDDDFIFVDKQYNTEGCQRSCIQKHLATRCGCGDPRYPPFRTTKNCPVDDPVKRECLKNEVQYAMRHSKKIGCKCRQPCR
;
A
#
# COMPACT_ATOMS: atom_id res chain seq x y z
N MET A 1 6.72 21.04 21.13
CA MET A 1 7.03 19.78 20.42
C MET A 1 7.77 20.15 19.14
N PHE A 2 9.07 19.88 19.03
CA PHE A 2 9.84 20.20 17.82
C PHE A 2 9.53 19.16 16.74
N GLN A 3 8.93 19.58 15.63
CA GLN A 3 8.66 18.71 14.49
C GLN A 3 9.98 18.51 13.72
N LYS A 4 10.55 17.31 13.79
CA LYS A 4 11.73 16.95 12.99
C LYS A 4 11.28 16.67 11.56
N SER A 5 11.88 17.36 10.59
CA SER A 5 11.69 17.09 9.16
C SER A 5 12.99 16.56 8.55
N MET A 6 12.89 15.72 7.52
CA MET A 6 14.03 15.13 6.84
C MET A 6 13.86 15.37 5.34
N THR A 7 14.84 16.04 4.72
CA THR A 7 14.86 16.25 3.27
C THR A 7 15.95 15.35 2.68
N ARG A 8 15.62 14.62 1.61
CA ARG A 8 16.54 13.73 0.90
C ARG A 8 16.85 14.32 -0.47
N LEU A 9 18.11 14.21 -0.89
CA LEU A 9 18.49 14.58 -2.25
C LEU A 9 18.00 13.50 -3.24
N PRO A 10 17.40 13.91 -4.37
CA PRO A 10 17.04 12.97 -5.44
C PRO A 10 18.30 12.53 -6.22
N ALA A 11 18.09 11.78 -7.31
CA ALA A 11 19.18 11.29 -8.15
C ALA A 11 20.08 12.46 -8.59
N PRO A 12 21.41 12.27 -8.62
CA PRO A 12 22.16 11.02 -8.44
C PRO A 12 22.45 10.63 -6.97
N PHE A 13 22.11 11.47 -6.00
CA PHE A 13 22.51 11.29 -4.60
C PHE A 13 21.56 10.37 -3.80
N GLY A 14 20.35 10.11 -4.31
CA GLY A 14 19.38 9.21 -3.72
C GLY A 14 18.25 8.84 -4.71
N ASP A 15 17.40 7.87 -4.35
CA ASP A 15 16.26 7.43 -5.17
C ASP A 15 14.92 7.79 -4.52
N CYS A 16 14.86 8.97 -3.90
CA CYS A 16 13.61 9.48 -3.34
C CYS A 16 12.68 9.98 -4.45
N ILE A 17 11.37 9.97 -4.20
CA ILE A 17 10.38 10.46 -5.16
C ILE A 17 9.71 11.73 -4.66
N ARG A 18 9.47 12.68 -5.58
CA ARG A 18 8.75 13.93 -5.27
C ARG A 18 7.24 13.73 -5.34
N GLU A 19 6.78 12.98 -6.32
CA GLU A 19 5.38 12.62 -6.53
C GLU A 19 5.31 11.11 -6.63
N GLY A 20 4.70 10.49 -5.61
CA GLY A 20 4.57 9.03 -5.52
C GLY A 20 3.15 8.51 -5.61
N LYS A 21 2.17 9.41 -5.72
CA LYS A 21 0.78 9.01 -5.90
C LYS A 21 0.57 8.57 -7.33
N ASP A 22 0.08 7.36 -7.49
CA ASP A 22 -0.49 6.85 -8.73
C ASP A 22 -1.98 6.54 -8.52
N ASP A 23 -2.65 6.06 -9.56
CA ASP A 23 -4.05 5.65 -9.52
C ASP A 23 -4.31 4.45 -8.59
N ASP A 24 -3.25 3.78 -8.14
CA ASP A 24 -3.33 2.63 -7.25
C ASP A 24 -3.24 3.04 -5.77
N PHE A 25 -2.92 4.30 -5.48
CA PHE A 25 -2.84 4.83 -4.13
C PHE A 25 -4.22 5.00 -3.48
N ILE A 26 -4.51 4.20 -2.45
CA ILE A 26 -5.85 4.11 -1.86
C ILE A 26 -6.21 5.28 -0.93
N PHE A 27 -5.23 6.10 -0.52
CA PHE A 27 -5.44 7.25 0.35
C PHE A 27 -5.49 8.55 -0.46
N VAL A 28 -6.49 8.67 -1.33
CA VAL A 28 -6.62 9.75 -2.34
C VAL A 28 -6.42 11.16 -1.73
N ASP A 29 -6.99 11.40 -0.55
CA ASP A 29 -6.96 12.67 0.18
C ASP A 29 -5.67 12.91 1.00
N LYS A 30 -4.79 11.92 1.16
CA LYS A 30 -3.57 12.02 1.99
C LYS A 30 -2.33 12.17 1.14
N GLN A 31 -1.31 12.89 1.59
CA GLN A 31 -0.04 12.96 0.85
C GLN A 31 0.62 11.58 0.74
N TYR A 32 1.41 11.38 -0.32
CA TYR A 32 2.18 10.15 -0.49
C TYR A 32 3.15 9.97 0.68
N ASN A 33 3.21 8.75 1.19
CA ASN A 33 4.27 8.30 2.07
C ASN A 33 4.52 6.80 1.84
N THR A 34 5.67 6.31 2.31
CA THR A 34 6.11 4.94 2.06
C THR A 34 5.14 3.90 2.62
N GLU A 35 4.54 4.16 3.79
CA GLU A 35 3.58 3.26 4.42
C GLU A 35 2.26 3.18 3.61
N GLY A 36 1.77 4.33 3.16
CA GLY A 36 0.60 4.43 2.30
C GLY A 36 0.80 3.69 0.99
N CYS A 37 2.00 3.78 0.40
CA CYS A 37 2.35 2.99 -0.78
C CYS A 37 2.31 1.48 -0.49
N GLN A 38 2.93 1.04 0.61
CA GLN A 38 2.95 -0.37 0.98
C GLN A 38 1.54 -0.91 1.18
N ARG A 39 0.70 -0.18 1.91
CA ARG A 39 -0.71 -0.53 2.17
C ARG A 39 -1.52 -0.56 0.87
N SER A 40 -1.32 0.42 -0.02
CA SER A 40 -1.98 0.48 -1.33
C SER A 40 -1.61 -0.71 -2.22
N CYS A 41 -0.31 -1.05 -2.28
CA CYS A 41 0.17 -2.19 -3.05
C CYS A 41 -0.36 -3.52 -2.51
N ILE A 42 -0.34 -3.72 -1.18
CA ILE A 42 -0.94 -4.91 -0.56
C ILE A 42 -2.44 -4.95 -0.88
N GLN A 43 -3.14 -3.81 -0.84
CA GLN A 43 -4.57 -3.79 -1.11
C GLN A 43 -4.92 -4.15 -2.56
N LYS A 44 -4.12 -3.69 -3.53
CA LYS A 44 -4.18 -4.14 -4.92
C LYS A 44 -3.97 -5.65 -5.06
N HIS A 45 -2.98 -6.20 -4.35
CA HIS A 45 -2.69 -7.63 -4.34
C HIS A 45 -3.88 -8.44 -3.82
N LEU A 46 -4.48 -8.02 -2.70
CA LEU A 46 -5.65 -8.68 -2.12
C LEU A 46 -6.88 -8.58 -3.02
N ALA A 47 -7.14 -7.41 -3.60
CA ALA A 47 -8.20 -7.23 -4.59
C ALA A 47 -8.05 -8.18 -5.78
N THR A 48 -6.82 -8.44 -6.21
CA THR A 48 -6.52 -9.34 -7.35
C THR A 48 -6.61 -10.82 -6.96
N ARG A 49 -6.16 -11.20 -5.75
CA ARG A 49 -6.08 -12.60 -5.30
C ARG A 49 -7.35 -13.11 -4.64
N CYS A 50 -7.95 -12.32 -3.77
CA CYS A 50 -9.13 -12.68 -2.99
C CYS A 50 -10.43 -12.08 -3.56
N GLY A 51 -10.34 -11.22 -4.59
CA GLY A 51 -11.49 -10.52 -5.15
C GLY A 51 -12.05 -9.41 -4.26
N CYS A 52 -11.37 -9.09 -3.15
CA CYS A 52 -11.75 -8.07 -2.19
C CYS A 52 -10.54 -7.58 -1.38
N GLY A 53 -10.65 -6.38 -0.81
CA GLY A 53 -9.61 -5.76 0.01
C GLY A 53 -9.72 -6.04 1.51
N ASP A 54 -8.65 -5.79 2.27
CA ASP A 54 -8.65 -5.77 3.73
C ASP A 54 -9.56 -4.64 4.25
N PRO A 55 -10.58 -4.94 5.08
CA PRO A 55 -11.55 -3.96 5.58
C PRO A 55 -10.96 -2.88 6.49
N ARG A 56 -9.73 -3.04 6.97
CA ARG A 56 -9.04 -2.04 7.82
C ARG A 56 -8.56 -0.82 7.03
N TYR A 57 -8.50 -0.91 5.70
CA TYR A 57 -7.99 0.14 4.83
C TYR A 57 -9.05 0.54 3.79
N PRO A 58 -8.91 1.71 3.15
CA PRO A 58 -9.77 2.07 2.03
C PRO A 58 -9.77 1.00 0.92
N PRO A 59 -10.88 0.86 0.17
CA PRO A 59 -10.97 -0.08 -0.93
C PRO A 59 -9.98 0.29 -2.04
N PHE A 60 -9.50 -0.74 -2.76
CA PHE A 60 -8.72 -0.53 -3.96
C PHE A 60 -9.66 -0.29 -5.15
N ARG A 61 -9.65 0.94 -5.68
CA ARG A 61 -10.53 1.38 -6.78
C ARG A 61 -12.00 1.04 -6.48
N THR A 62 -12.68 0.32 -7.38
CA THR A 62 -14.07 -0.10 -7.23
C THR A 62 -14.22 -1.45 -6.51
N THR A 63 -13.13 -2.12 -6.16
CA THR A 63 -13.16 -3.42 -5.49
C THR A 63 -13.49 -3.23 -4.01
N LYS A 64 -14.63 -3.78 -3.58
CA LYS A 64 -15.09 -3.71 -2.19
C LYS A 64 -14.13 -4.46 -1.26
N ASN A 65 -14.12 -4.03 0.01
CA ASN A 65 -13.44 -4.78 1.05
C ASN A 65 -14.19 -6.09 1.36
N CYS A 66 -13.45 -7.07 1.87
CA CYS A 66 -14.02 -8.37 2.17
C CYS A 66 -15.03 -8.27 3.30
N PRO A 67 -16.18 -8.96 3.18
CA PRO A 67 -17.12 -9.13 4.28
C PRO A 67 -16.44 -9.87 5.45
N VAL A 68 -16.71 -9.41 6.67
CA VAL A 68 -16.08 -9.94 7.89
C VAL A 68 -16.67 -11.29 8.32
N ASP A 69 -17.86 -11.60 7.84
CA ASP A 69 -18.66 -12.80 8.10
C ASP A 69 -18.45 -13.93 7.09
N ASP A 70 -17.69 -13.70 6.01
CA ASP A 70 -17.33 -14.73 5.03
C ASP A 70 -16.03 -15.45 5.44
N PRO A 71 -16.10 -16.72 5.91
CA PRO A 71 -14.93 -17.43 6.41
C PRO A 71 -13.91 -17.72 5.31
N VAL A 72 -14.34 -17.93 4.06
CA VAL A 72 -13.46 -18.26 2.94
C VAL A 72 -12.63 -17.04 2.56
N LYS A 73 -13.28 -15.88 2.45
CA LYS A 73 -12.57 -14.62 2.16
C LYS A 73 -11.64 -14.21 3.30
N ARG A 74 -12.06 -14.44 4.54
CA ARG A 74 -11.23 -14.14 5.72
C ARG A 74 -9.95 -14.97 5.74
N GLU A 75 -10.03 -16.26 5.40
CA GLU A 75 -8.86 -17.12 5.30
C GLU A 75 -7.94 -16.70 4.15
N CYS A 76 -8.50 -16.34 2.99
CA CYS A 76 -7.73 -15.77 1.87
C CYS A 76 -6.97 -14.50 2.30
N LEU A 77 -7.66 -13.53 2.91
CA LEU A 77 -7.04 -12.29 3.41
C LEU A 77 -5.89 -12.58 4.36
N LYS A 78 -6.09 -13.48 5.34
CA LYS A 78 -5.06 -13.81 6.34
C LYS A 78 -3.80 -14.34 5.66
N ASN A 79 -3.94 -15.26 4.71
CA ASN A 79 -2.81 -15.88 4.03
C ASN A 79 -2.11 -14.91 3.07
N GLU A 80 -2.89 -14.18 2.26
CA GLU A 80 -2.35 -13.26 1.27
C GLU A 80 -1.76 -11.99 1.89
N VAL A 81 -2.29 -11.48 3.02
CA VAL A 81 -1.66 -10.37 3.77
C VAL A 81 -0.28 -10.79 4.27
N GLN A 82 -0.19 -11.98 4.90
CA GLN A 82 1.10 -12.50 5.39
C GLN A 82 2.09 -12.71 4.25
N TYR A 83 1.62 -13.25 3.12
CA TYR A 83 2.44 -13.43 1.93
C TYR A 83 2.94 -12.09 1.38
N ALA A 84 2.03 -11.13 1.18
CA ALA A 84 2.32 -9.81 0.62
C ALA A 84 3.30 -9.01 1.48
N MET A 85 3.17 -9.07 2.81
CA MET A 85 4.10 -8.42 3.73
C MET A 85 5.52 -9.02 3.64
N ARG A 86 5.63 -10.35 3.60
CA ARG A 86 6.93 -11.05 3.51
C ARG A 86 7.56 -10.95 2.13
N HIS A 87 6.75 -10.91 1.09
CA HIS A 87 7.18 -10.98 -0.31
C HIS A 87 6.78 -9.75 -1.11
N SER A 88 6.82 -8.57 -0.50
CA SER A 88 6.45 -7.29 -1.11
C SER A 88 7.13 -7.05 -2.47
N LYS A 89 8.40 -7.44 -2.61
CA LYS A 89 9.13 -7.38 -3.88
C LYS A 89 8.59 -8.33 -4.95
N LYS A 90 8.16 -9.55 -4.57
CA LYS A 90 7.62 -10.55 -5.51
C LYS A 90 6.24 -10.15 -6.04
N ILE A 91 5.45 -9.46 -5.23
CA ILE A 91 4.15 -8.90 -5.65
C ILE A 91 4.28 -7.54 -6.35
N GLY A 92 5.51 -7.08 -6.61
CA GLY A 92 5.78 -5.89 -7.41
C GLY A 92 5.64 -4.56 -6.66
N CYS A 93 5.62 -4.54 -5.33
CA CYS A 93 5.57 -3.28 -4.58
C CYS A 93 6.88 -2.50 -4.74
N LYS A 94 6.79 -1.31 -5.35
CA LYS A 94 7.90 -0.38 -5.56
C LYS A 94 7.70 0.92 -4.76
N CYS A 95 7.84 0.84 -3.44
CA CYS A 95 7.62 1.97 -2.55
C CYS A 95 8.93 2.67 -2.19
N ARG A 96 9.16 3.84 -2.79
CA ARG A 96 10.32 4.70 -2.51
C ARG A 96 9.99 5.71 -1.43
N GLN A 97 11.00 6.14 -0.69
CA GLN A 97 10.85 7.20 0.32
C GLN A 97 10.54 8.53 -0.37
N PRO A 98 9.66 9.37 0.19
CA PRO A 98 9.48 10.72 -0.32
C PRO A 98 10.75 11.55 -0.09
N CYS A 99 10.99 12.53 -0.97
CA CYS A 99 12.14 13.43 -0.81
C CYS A 99 11.98 14.45 0.33
N ARG A 100 10.76 14.66 0.82
CA ARG A 100 10.43 15.61 1.88
C ARG A 100 9.24 15.09 2.70
#